data_AF-A0A7Z8VVQ4-F1
#
_entry.id   AF-A0A7Z8VVQ4-F1
#
_cell.length_a   1.000
_cell.length_b   1.000
_cell.length_c   1.000
_cell.angle_alpha   90.00
_cell.angle_beta   90.00
_cell.angle_gamma   90.00
#
_symmetry.space_group_name_H-M   'P 1'
#
loop_
_entity.id
_entity.type
_entity.pdbx_description
1 polymer ?
#
loop_
_entity_poly.entity_id
_entity_poly.type
_entity_poly.pdbx_seq_one_letter_code
_entity_poly.pdbx_strand_id
1 'polypeptide(L)'
;MSRKLQFIKTISHELKTPLATLMEGADLLQDEVVGELNAEQHKIIELLQIANIRLNSLIENLIEYQKATSTLLTMNYSSFNLNQLIQQICTDYQLLLDSKQINIEFEAKSIDFVADRDKMRIIISNLFSNALKFSPHGGLISI
;
A
#
# COMPACT_ATOMS: atom_id res chain seq x y z
N MET A 1 -15.25 8.10 14.97
CA MET A 1 -14.97 7.01 14.00
C MET A 1 -16.16 6.05 13.97
N SER A 2 -16.53 5.54 12.79
CA SER A 2 -17.62 4.56 12.65
C SER A 2 -17.27 3.25 13.38
N ARG A 3 -18.22 2.65 14.11
CA ARG A 3 -18.04 1.34 14.80
C ARG A 3 -17.51 0.25 13.85
N LYS A 4 -17.86 0.34 12.56
CA LYS A 4 -17.41 -0.59 11.50
C LYS A 4 -15.91 -0.48 11.22
N LEU A 5 -15.35 0.74 11.25
CA LEU A 5 -13.92 0.96 11.05
C LEU A 5 -13.09 0.42 12.23
N GLN A 6 -13.57 0.66 13.46
CA GLN A 6 -12.93 0.12 14.66
C GLN A 6 -12.92 -1.41 14.62
N PHE A 7 -14.04 -2.03 14.25
CA PHE A 7 -14.18 -3.48 14.12
C PHE A 7 -13.23 -4.10 13.09
N ILE A 8 -13.16 -3.53 11.89
CA ILE A 8 -12.24 -4.01 10.85
C ILE A 8 -10.79 -3.84 11.30
N LYS A 9 -10.44 -2.71 11.94
CA LYS A 9 -9.09 -2.50 12.46
C LYS A 9 -8.71 -3.54 13.52
N THR A 10 -9.62 -3.88 14.43
CA THR A 10 -9.40 -4.93 15.44
C THR A 10 -9.17 -6.29 14.78
N ILE A 11 -10.04 -6.70 13.85
CA ILE A 11 -9.88 -7.97 13.12
C ILE A 11 -8.56 -8.00 12.37
N SER A 12 -8.17 -6.90 11.71
CA SER A 12 -6.89 -6.84 11.01
C SER A 12 -5.70 -7.02 11.93
N HIS A 13 -5.73 -6.47 13.14
CA HIS A 13 -4.68 -6.71 14.13
C HIS A 13 -4.65 -8.17 14.59
N GLU A 14 -5.83 -8.76 14.85
CA GLU A 14 -5.93 -10.18 15.23
C GLU A 14 -5.52 -11.14 14.11
N LEU A 15 -5.63 -10.73 12.83
CA LEU A 15 -5.14 -11.49 11.69
C LEU A 15 -3.64 -11.29 11.41
N LYS A 16 -3.07 -10.12 11.70
CA LYS A 16 -1.64 -9.86 11.48
C LYS A 16 -0.75 -10.78 12.32
N THR A 17 -1.13 -11.05 13.57
CA THR A 17 -0.37 -11.91 14.48
C THR A 17 -0.20 -13.35 13.94
N PRO A 18 -1.27 -14.11 13.62
CA PRO A 18 -1.12 -15.47 13.09
C PRO A 18 -0.42 -15.51 11.73
N LEU A 19 -0.59 -14.48 10.88
CA LEU A 19 0.15 -14.39 9.62
C LEU A 19 1.64 -14.15 9.83
N ALA A 20 2.02 -13.35 10.82
CA ALA A 20 3.42 -13.17 11.21
C ALA A 20 4.01 -14.49 11.72
N THR A 21 3.30 -15.22 12.58
CA THR A 21 3.74 -16.55 13.06
C THR A 21 3.88 -17.56 11.92
N LEU A 22 2.97 -17.55 10.93
CA LEU A 22 3.10 -18.39 9.73
C LEU A 22 4.30 -18.00 8.87
N MET A 23 4.61 -16.70 8.76
CA MET A 23 5.79 -16.24 8.02
C MET A 23 7.06 -16.69 8.73
N GLU A 24 7.17 -16.45 10.02
CA GLU A 24 8.33 -16.82 10.83
C GLU A 24 8.57 -18.34 10.81
N GLY A 25 7.51 -19.15 10.90
CA GLY A 25 7.63 -20.60 10.76
C GLY A 25 8.10 -21.03 9.37
N ALA A 26 7.62 -20.36 8.30
CA ALA A 26 8.07 -20.62 6.94
C ALA A 26 9.53 -20.19 6.72
N ASP A 27 9.94 -19.06 7.29
CA ASP A 27 11.31 -18.55 7.22
C ASP A 27 12.29 -19.48 7.96
N LEU A 28 11.93 -19.95 9.17
CA LEU A 28 12.72 -20.94 9.91
C LEU A 28 12.88 -22.27 9.17
N LEU A 29 11.85 -22.70 8.45
CA LEU A 29 11.93 -23.87 7.58
C LEU A 29 12.85 -23.59 6.39
N GLN A 30 12.68 -22.45 5.72
CA GLN A 30 13.47 -22.05 4.56
C GLN A 30 14.97 -21.92 4.89
N ASP A 31 15.29 -21.46 6.10
CA ASP A 31 16.65 -21.33 6.65
C ASP A 31 17.19 -22.67 7.19
N GLU A 32 16.43 -23.77 7.05
CA GLU A 32 16.78 -25.14 7.47
C GLU A 32 17.15 -25.28 8.96
N VAL A 33 16.68 -24.36 9.80
CA VAL A 33 17.01 -24.30 11.25
C VAL A 33 16.58 -25.57 11.99
N VAL A 34 15.50 -26.21 11.53
CA VAL A 34 14.92 -27.41 12.14
C VAL A 34 15.28 -28.71 11.40
N GLY A 35 16.05 -28.62 10.31
CA GLY A 35 16.50 -29.76 9.50
C GLY A 35 16.59 -29.45 8.01
N GLU A 36 17.35 -30.27 7.29
CA GLU A 36 17.53 -30.17 5.83
C GLU A 36 16.23 -30.43 5.08
N LEU A 37 16.02 -29.68 3.99
CA LEU A 37 14.86 -29.80 3.13
C LEU A 37 15.24 -30.32 1.75
N ASN A 38 14.33 -31.08 1.15
CA ASN A 38 14.46 -31.44 -0.25
C ASN A 38 13.89 -30.35 -1.16
N ALA A 39 14.19 -30.45 -2.46
CA ALA A 39 13.78 -29.45 -3.45
C ALA A 39 12.25 -29.26 -3.55
N GLU A 40 11.45 -30.30 -3.34
CA GLU A 40 9.98 -30.18 -3.36
C GLU A 40 9.47 -29.46 -2.10
N GLN A 41 10.08 -29.70 -0.93
CA GLN A 41 9.76 -28.99 0.30
C GLN A 41 10.07 -27.50 0.20
N HIS A 42 11.21 -27.12 -0.38
CA HIS A 42 11.53 -25.71 -0.64
C HIS A 42 10.46 -25.02 -1.51
N LYS A 43 10.04 -25.64 -2.61
CA LYS A 43 8.97 -25.08 -3.47
C LYS A 43 7.66 -24.88 -2.70
N ILE A 44 7.30 -25.81 -1.82
CA ILE A 44 6.10 -25.70 -0.99
C ILE A 44 6.21 -24.52 -0.03
N ILE A 45 7.37 -24.34 0.62
CA ILE A 45 7.60 -23.22 1.54
C ILE A 45 7.54 -21.88 0.80
N GLU A 46 8.16 -21.78 -0.38
CA GLU A 46 8.08 -20.58 -1.22
C GLU A 46 6.62 -20.23 -1.56
N LEU A 47 5.81 -21.24 -1.94
CA LEU A 47 4.38 -21.04 -2.20
C LEU A 47 3.62 -20.54 -0.96
N LEU A 48 3.93 -21.06 0.23
CA LEU A 48 3.34 -20.61 1.49
C LEU A 48 3.71 -19.15 1.81
N GLN A 49 4.98 -18.78 1.64
CA GLN A 49 5.46 -17.40 1.83
C GLN A 49 4.74 -16.45 0.85
N ILE A 50 4.68 -16.79 -0.44
CA ILE A 50 3.98 -15.99 -1.45
C ILE A 50 2.49 -15.81 -1.09
N ALA A 51 1.82 -16.89 -0.68
CA ALA A 51 0.42 -16.83 -0.28
C ALA A 51 0.21 -15.94 0.95
N ASN A 52 1.11 -16.01 1.94
CA ASN A 52 1.06 -15.21 3.15
C ASN A 52 1.28 -13.71 2.86
N ILE A 53 2.26 -13.37 2.01
CA ILE A 53 2.49 -11.98 1.54
C ILE A 53 1.24 -11.44 0.84
N ARG A 54 0.64 -12.25 -0.05
CA ARG A 54 -0.58 -11.86 -0.77
C ARG A 54 -1.74 -11.59 0.19
N LEU A 55 -1.93 -12.45 1.19
CA LEU A 55 -3.02 -12.29 2.17
C LEU A 55 -2.83 -11.05 3.05
N ASN A 56 -1.61 -10.78 3.50
CA ASN A 56 -1.29 -9.54 4.21
C ASN A 56 -1.63 -8.31 3.36
N SER A 57 -1.28 -8.31 2.06
CA SER A 57 -1.64 -7.21 1.17
C SER A 57 -3.14 -7.03 1.00
N LEU A 58 -3.94 -8.11 0.99
CA LEU A 58 -5.40 -8.00 0.88
C LEU A 58 -6.02 -7.39 2.14
N ILE A 59 -5.50 -7.75 3.33
CA ILE A 59 -5.94 -7.20 4.60
C ILE A 59 -5.63 -5.69 4.66
N GLU A 60 -4.44 -5.29 4.23
CA GLU A 60 -4.06 -3.87 4.21
C GLU A 60 -4.93 -3.04 3.27
N ASN A 61 -5.15 -3.53 2.05
CA ASN A 61 -6.05 -2.89 1.09
C ASN A 61 -7.48 -2.74 1.64
N LEU A 62 -7.99 -3.75 2.37
CA LEU A 62 -9.32 -3.69 2.99
C LEU A 62 -9.42 -2.59 4.05
N ILE A 63 -8.38 -2.44 4.88
CA ILE A 63 -8.33 -1.38 5.90
C ILE A 63 -8.30 0.00 5.25
N GLU A 64 -7.47 0.17 4.22
CA GLU A 64 -7.36 1.42 3.47
C GLU A 64 -8.69 1.81 2.82
N TYR A 65 -9.38 0.85 2.19
CA TYR A 65 -10.71 1.05 1.63
C TYR A 65 -11.72 1.51 2.69
N GLN A 66 -11.75 0.88 3.87
CA GLN A 66 -12.67 1.26 4.94
C GLN A 66 -12.35 2.65 5.50
N LYS A 67 -11.06 2.98 5.65
CA LYS A 67 -10.63 4.33 6.05
C LYS A 67 -11.15 5.35 5.05
N ALA A 68 -10.85 5.19 3.76
CA ALA A 68 -11.30 6.09 2.70
C ALA A 68 -12.83 6.25 2.66
N THR A 69 -13.57 5.15 2.84
CA THR A 69 -15.03 5.17 2.82
C THR A 69 -15.64 5.86 4.04
N SER A 70 -15.02 5.72 5.21
CA SER A 70 -15.51 6.36 6.45
C SER A 70 -15.37 7.89 6.44
N THR A 71 -14.41 8.42 5.67
CA THR A 71 -14.17 9.86 5.51
C THR A 71 -15.13 10.52 4.51
N LEU A 72 -15.98 9.76 3.80
CA LEU A 72 -16.86 10.27 2.74
C LEU A 72 -18.21 10.82 3.22
N LEU A 73 -18.48 10.88 4.54
CA LEU A 73 -19.80 11.26 5.05
C LEU A 73 -20.13 12.75 4.88
N THR A 74 -19.13 13.62 4.66
CA THR A 74 -19.30 15.04 4.32
C THR A 74 -18.21 15.49 3.36
N MET A 75 -18.54 16.34 2.39
CA MET A 75 -17.59 16.93 1.44
C MET A 75 -17.28 18.37 1.85
N ASN A 76 -16.00 18.68 2.07
CA ASN A 76 -15.53 20.04 2.34
C ASN A 76 -14.92 20.63 1.08
N TYR A 77 -15.76 21.14 0.18
CA TYR A 77 -15.29 21.74 -1.07
C TYR A 77 -14.45 22.99 -0.80
N SER A 78 -13.29 23.06 -1.45
CA SER A 78 -12.40 24.21 -1.44
C SER A 78 -11.77 24.36 -2.83
N SER A 79 -11.40 25.58 -3.19
CA SER A 79 -10.56 25.82 -4.36
C SER A 79 -9.10 25.62 -3.95
N PHE A 80 -8.36 24.83 -4.71
CA PHE A 80 -6.95 24.60 -4.51
C PHE A 80 -6.24 24.29 -5.83
N ASN A 81 -4.93 24.45 -5.85
CA ASN A 81 -4.12 24.09 -7.00
C ASN A 81 -3.83 22.58 -6.99
N LEU A 82 -4.30 21.87 -8.02
CA LEU A 82 -4.14 20.41 -8.11
C LEU A 82 -2.66 20.02 -8.25
N ASN A 83 -1.86 20.81 -8.95
CA ASN A 83 -0.45 20.52 -9.18
C ASN A 83 0.34 20.59 -7.87
N GLN A 84 0.05 21.57 -7.01
CA GLN A 84 0.64 21.66 -5.67
C GLN A 84 0.28 20.44 -4.82
N LEU A 85 -0.95 19.92 -4.91
CA LEU A 85 -1.35 18.71 -4.19
C LEU A 85 -0.56 17.49 -4.68
N ILE A 86 -0.43 17.32 -6.00
CA ILE A 86 0.34 16.21 -6.60
C ILE A 86 1.82 16.30 -6.21
N GLN A 87 2.42 17.49 -6.27
CA GLN A 87 3.82 17.69 -5.86
C GLN A 87 4.06 17.35 -4.39
N GLN A 88 3.13 17.71 -3.50
CA GLN A 88 3.20 17.32 -2.08
C GLN A 88 3.19 15.80 -1.94
N ILE A 89 2.31 15.11 -2.67
CA ILE A 89 2.25 13.64 -2.64
C ILE A 89 3.56 13.04 -3.19
N CYS A 90 4.09 13.54 -4.30
CA CYS A 90 5.38 13.05 -4.82
C CYS A 90 6.50 13.19 -3.78
N THR A 91 6.52 14.33 -3.07
CA THR A 91 7.48 14.60 -1.99
C THR A 91 7.34 13.63 -0.83
N ASP A 92 6.11 13.29 -0.42
CA ASP A 92 5.85 12.32 0.66
C ASP A 92 6.45 10.93 0.34
N TYR A 93 6.54 10.58 -0.94
CA TYR A 93 7.04 9.29 -1.41
C TYR A 93 8.49 9.33 -1.92
N GLN A 94 9.20 10.46 -1.81
CA GLN A 94 10.54 10.64 -2.39
C GLN A 94 11.52 9.54 -1.97
N LEU A 95 11.54 9.16 -0.69
CA LEU A 95 12.45 8.12 -0.19
C LEU A 95 12.19 6.75 -0.83
N LEU A 96 10.93 6.42 -1.08
CA LEU A 96 10.53 5.17 -1.75
C LEU A 96 10.90 5.20 -3.24
N LEU A 97 10.68 6.34 -3.91
CA LEU A 97 11.08 6.57 -5.29
C LEU A 97 12.58 6.39 -5.47
N ASP A 98 13.38 7.02 -4.60
CA ASP A 98 14.84 6.94 -4.61
C ASP A 98 15.31 5.51 -4.41
N SER A 99 14.72 4.78 -3.44
CA SER A 99 15.08 3.38 -3.17
C SER A 99 14.80 2.45 -4.35
N LYS A 100 13.75 2.74 -5.14
CA LYS A 100 13.41 1.97 -6.34
C LYS A 100 14.00 2.54 -7.63
N GLN A 101 14.69 3.68 -7.57
CA GLN A 101 15.16 4.45 -8.72
C GLN A 101 14.03 4.76 -9.73
N ILE A 102 12.81 5.00 -9.24
CA ILE A 102 11.67 5.33 -10.09
C ILE A 102 11.70 6.82 -10.41
N ASN A 103 11.63 7.16 -11.69
CA ASN A 103 11.52 8.54 -12.15
C ASN A 103 10.06 8.98 -12.19
N ILE A 104 9.82 10.25 -11.89
CA ILE A 104 8.52 10.90 -12.09
C ILE A 104 8.63 11.88 -13.24
N GLU A 105 7.71 11.78 -14.19
CA GLU A 105 7.45 12.82 -15.17
C GLU A 105 6.14 13.49 -14.80
N PHE A 106 6.19 14.78 -14.52
CA PHE A 106 5.02 15.58 -14.18
C PHE A 106 4.90 16.71 -15.19
N GLU A 107 4.03 16.54 -16.18
CA GLU A 107 3.78 17.54 -17.22
C GLU A 107 2.33 18.00 -17.15
N ALA A 108 2.06 18.99 -16.31
CA ALA A 108 0.74 19.56 -16.17
C ALA A 108 0.77 21.08 -16.14
N LYS A 109 -0.15 21.70 -16.89
CA LYS A 109 -0.50 23.11 -16.70
C LYS A 109 -1.11 23.29 -15.30
N SER A 110 -0.92 24.45 -14.69
CA SER A 110 -1.52 24.76 -13.40
C SER A 110 -3.05 24.67 -13.48
N ILE A 111 -3.66 23.77 -12.69
CA ILE A 111 -5.11 23.59 -12.63
C ILE A 111 -5.63 24.04 -11.26
N ASP A 112 -6.47 25.06 -11.25
CA ASP A 112 -7.29 25.40 -10.09
C ASP A 112 -8.51 24.49 -10.07
N PHE A 113 -8.67 23.75 -8.99
CA PHE A 113 -9.63 22.67 -8.86
C PHE A 113 -10.55 22.92 -7.65
N VAL A 114 -11.84 22.63 -7.80
CA VAL A 114 -12.82 22.77 -6.71
C VAL A 114 -13.28 21.39 -6.29
N ALA A 115 -12.76 20.92 -5.15
CA ALA A 115 -13.09 19.62 -4.58
C ALA A 115 -12.79 19.61 -3.08
N ASP A 116 -13.08 18.48 -2.42
CA ASP A 116 -12.53 18.21 -1.09
C ASP A 116 -11.06 17.81 -1.24
N ARG A 117 -10.18 18.74 -0.87
CA ARG A 117 -8.73 18.60 -1.04
C ARG A 117 -8.17 17.38 -0.34
N ASP A 118 -8.64 17.09 0.87
CA ASP A 118 -8.15 15.97 1.68
C ASP A 118 -8.60 14.63 1.09
N LYS A 119 -9.82 14.57 0.55
CA LYS A 119 -10.27 13.37 -0.16
C LYS A 119 -9.54 13.18 -1.49
N MET A 120 -9.28 14.26 -2.23
CA MET A 120 -8.45 14.19 -3.44
C MET A 120 -7.04 13.69 -3.11
N ARG A 121 -6.45 14.13 -1.98
CA ARG A 121 -5.18 13.59 -1.50
C ARG A 121 -5.24 12.09 -1.33
N ILE A 122 -6.26 11.57 -0.64
CA ILE A 122 -6.44 10.13 -0.41
C ILE A 122 -6.50 9.37 -1.75
N ILE A 123 -7.31 9.85 -2.70
CA ILE A 123 -7.46 9.21 -4.01
C ILE A 123 -6.12 9.17 -4.76
N ILE A 124 -5.47 10.32 -4.90
CA ILE A 124 -4.21 10.43 -5.64
C ILE A 124 -3.10 9.63 -4.95
N SER A 125 -3.01 9.68 -3.61
CA SER A 125 -2.04 8.87 -2.86
C SER A 125 -2.25 7.37 -3.05
N ASN A 126 -3.49 6.89 -3.14
CA ASN A 126 -3.78 5.47 -3.42
C ASN A 126 -3.42 5.06 -4.85
N LEU A 127 -3.63 5.94 -5.83
CA LEU A 127 -3.19 5.68 -7.20
C LEU A 127 -1.66 5.66 -7.29
N PHE A 128 -1.02 6.61 -6.62
CA PHE A 128 0.43 6.75 -6.59
C PHE A 128 1.12 5.58 -5.87
N SER A 129 0.58 5.13 -4.72
CA SER A 129 1.09 3.97 -4.00
C SER A 129 1.00 2.69 -4.85
N ASN A 130 -0.10 2.53 -5.60
CA ASN A 130 -0.24 1.42 -6.54
C ASN A 130 0.78 1.51 -7.67
N ALA A 131 0.97 2.70 -8.27
CA ALA A 131 1.98 2.89 -9.30
C ALA A 131 3.40 2.52 -8.78
N LEU A 132 3.78 2.98 -7.60
CA LEU A 132 5.06 2.62 -6.98
C LEU A 132 5.20 1.12 -6.66
N LYS A 133 4.11 0.48 -6.26
CA LYS A 133 4.09 -0.94 -5.90
C LYS A 133 4.33 -1.82 -7.12
N PHE A 134 3.72 -1.48 -8.26
CA PHE A 134 3.72 -2.31 -9.46
C PHE A 134 4.71 -1.84 -10.54
N SER A 135 5.34 -0.68 -10.39
CA SER A 135 6.43 -0.25 -11.27
C SER A 135 7.72 -1.04 -10.99
N PRO A 136 8.46 -1.44 -12.05
CA PRO A 136 9.77 -2.06 -11.90
C PRO A 136 10.81 -1.06 -11.39
N HIS A 137 11.93 -1.57 -10.88
CA HIS A 137 13.10 -0.75 -10.57
C HIS A 137 13.58 0.01 -11.81
N GLY A 138 13.94 1.30 -11.64
CA GLY A 138 14.31 2.16 -12.77
C GLY A 138 13.13 2.64 -13.63
N GLY A 139 11.88 2.33 -13.24
CA GLY A 139 10.69 2.65 -14.02
C GLY A 139 10.36 4.13 -14.06
N LEU A 140 9.34 4.48 -14.86
CA LEU A 140 8.81 5.83 -15.01
C LEU A 140 7.34 5.87 -14.59
N ILE A 141 6.97 6.85 -13.78
CA ILE A 141 5.57 7.20 -13.48
C ILE A 141 5.29 8.58 -14.09
N SER A 142 4.43 8.63 -15.11
CA SER A 142 3.99 9.88 -15.73
C SER A 142 2.63 10.31 -15.15
N ILE A 143 2.50 11.60 -14.83
CA ILE A 143 1.32 12.22 -14.22
C ILE A 143 0.87 13.43 -15.03
#